data_AF-A0A6S7HTU4-F1
#
_entry.id   AF-A0A6S7HTU4-F1
#
_cell.length_a   1.000
_cell.length_b   1.000
_cell.length_c   1.000
_cell.angle_alpha   90.00
_cell.angle_beta   90.00
_cell.angle_gamma   90.00
#
_symmetry.space_group_name_H-M   'P 1'
#
loop_
_entity.id
_entity.type
_entity.pdbx_description
1 polymer ?
#
loop_
_entity_poly.entity_id
_entity_poly.type
_entity_poly.pdbx_seq_one_letter_code
_entity_poly.pdbx_strand_id
1 'polypeptide(L)'
;MNVWSNWCSARGISQPIELFPYEQLDMLLSKFYGEVKKVNGADYEPESLRVMQAAIDRYLRDKDYGESIISSRQFHQSMKTLNAKAARLRQQGMGKRPNKAEALNQSEEELLWQNGSFGNHSPVALTNANFKCLSEQMGLRGRQDHYDAYVEDFILRKHDDGSESIVFNENPTKTRSGGLRVAKRITKQVMWSTDGGPRDPVKLFKLWLSKRPQPMRNQGPLYLTIIQRPKNDDVWYTKVRMGQNTIGKIMPRMTSSLESSTAKKLTNHSTRKTVVQKLKSAGQPRYKIKEITGHASEASLNDYDVISEEERRELSHIISGYKLITLPIFNLDNRQINELF
;
A
#
# COMPACT_ATOMS: atom_id res chain seq x y z
N MET A 1 4.61 24.63 5.89
CA MET A 1 4.66 26.04 6.32
C MET A 1 3.63 26.40 7.38
N ASN A 2 2.35 26.05 7.27
CA ASN A 2 1.31 26.47 8.24
C ASN A 2 1.66 26.23 9.73
N VAL A 3 2.26 25.08 10.08
CA VAL A 3 2.66 24.79 11.48
C VAL A 3 3.72 25.76 11.98
N TRP A 4 4.70 26.09 11.15
CA TRP A 4 5.73 27.09 11.46
C TRP A 4 5.11 28.48 11.60
N SER A 5 4.30 28.89 10.62
CA SER A 5 3.64 30.20 10.62
C SER A 5 2.78 30.40 11.88
N ASN A 6 1.96 29.40 12.25
CA ASN A 6 1.14 29.45 13.46
C ASN A 6 1.99 29.56 14.73
N TRP A 7 3.12 28.83 14.79
CA TRP A 7 4.03 28.89 15.93
C TRP A 7 4.71 30.26 16.06
N CYS A 8 5.10 30.88 14.94
CA CYS A 8 5.64 32.24 14.88
C CYS A 8 4.61 33.29 15.31
N SER A 9 3.38 33.23 14.77
CA SER A 9 2.31 34.16 15.14
C SER A 9 1.99 34.13 16.63
N ALA A 10 1.97 32.94 17.24
CA ALA A 10 1.76 32.78 18.68
C ALA A 10 2.87 33.38 19.55
N ARG A 11 4.03 33.73 18.97
CA ARG A 11 5.19 34.34 19.63
C ARG A 11 5.47 35.77 19.18
N GLY A 12 4.56 36.38 18.42
CA GLY A 12 4.75 37.73 17.88
C GLY A 12 5.87 37.84 16.85
N ILE A 13 6.29 36.72 16.23
CA ILE A 13 7.33 36.71 15.20
C ILE A 13 6.65 36.97 13.85
N SER A 14 6.87 38.15 13.27
CA SER A 14 6.27 38.60 12.01
C SER A 14 7.23 38.58 10.82
N GLN A 15 8.53 38.52 11.08
CA GLN A 15 9.56 38.53 10.04
C GLN A 15 9.48 37.23 9.19
N PRO A 16 9.52 37.35 7.84
CA PRO A 16 9.63 36.19 6.95
C PRO A 16 10.86 35.33 7.28
N ILE A 17 10.70 34.01 7.21
CA ILE A 17 11.73 33.05 7.63
C ILE A 17 13.02 33.19 6.81
N GLU A 18 12.89 33.51 5.52
CA GLU A 18 14.01 33.69 4.58
C GLU A 18 14.84 34.97 4.82
N LEU A 19 14.39 35.86 5.71
CA LEU A 19 15.11 37.10 6.03
C LEU A 19 15.95 36.99 7.31
N PHE A 20 15.86 35.90 8.07
CA PHE A 20 16.68 35.73 9.26
C PHE A 20 18.13 35.39 8.88
N PRO A 21 19.12 35.97 9.55
CA PRO A 21 20.50 35.47 9.51
C PRO A 21 20.58 34.02 10.00
N TYR A 22 21.55 33.25 9.51
CA TYR A 22 21.65 31.81 9.79
C TYR A 22 21.65 31.48 11.28
N GLU A 23 22.44 32.18 12.09
CA GLU A 23 22.52 31.96 13.54
C GLU A 23 21.17 32.23 14.24
N GLN A 24 20.48 33.31 13.86
CA GLN A 24 19.17 33.63 14.42
C GLN A 24 18.12 32.58 14.02
N LEU A 25 18.15 32.15 12.75
CA LEU A 25 17.24 31.11 12.29
C LEU A 25 17.51 29.76 12.96
N ASP A 26 18.78 29.38 13.17
CA ASP A 26 19.13 28.14 13.88
C ASP A 26 18.58 28.15 15.31
N MET A 27 18.73 29.26 16.03
CA MET A 27 18.17 29.43 17.37
C MET A 27 16.64 29.39 17.38
N LEU A 28 15.98 30.01 16.39
CA LEU A 28 14.52 29.96 16.26
C LEU A 28 14.00 28.55 15.93
N LEU A 29 14.65 27.86 15.00
CA LEU A 29 14.31 26.48 14.63
C LEU A 29 14.52 25.53 15.83
N SER A 30 15.57 25.74 16.62
CA SER A 30 15.80 25.00 17.87
C SER A 30 14.61 25.14 18.83
N LYS A 31 14.15 26.38 19.08
CA LYS A 31 12.95 26.63 19.91
C LYS A 31 11.71 25.99 19.31
N PHE A 32 11.49 26.15 18.00
CA PHE A 32 10.37 25.57 17.28
C PHE A 32 10.31 24.05 17.46
N TYR A 33 11.40 23.32 17.19
CA TYR A 33 11.40 21.86 17.33
C TYR A 33 11.24 21.37 18.76
N GLY A 34 11.71 22.13 19.75
CA GLY A 34 11.49 21.82 21.17
C GLY A 34 10.00 21.90 21.56
N GLU A 35 9.32 22.94 21.07
CA GLU A 35 8.01 23.37 21.55
C GLU A 35 6.83 22.93 20.67
N VAL A 36 7.06 22.61 19.40
CA VAL A 36 5.99 22.34 18.43
C VAL A 36 5.09 21.18 18.89
N LYS A 37 3.79 21.46 18.93
CA LYS A 37 2.72 20.55 19.36
C LYS A 37 1.51 20.68 18.44
N LYS A 38 0.69 19.63 18.40
CA LYS A 38 -0.61 19.65 17.71
C LYS A 38 -1.54 20.66 18.41
N VAL A 39 -2.62 21.02 17.72
CA VAL A 39 -3.66 21.92 18.25
C VAL A 39 -4.22 21.42 19.59
N ASN A 40 -4.33 20.11 19.78
CA ASN A 40 -4.80 19.49 21.02
C ASN A 40 -3.70 19.33 22.10
N GLY A 41 -2.53 19.96 21.94
CA GLY A 41 -1.42 19.91 22.91
C GLY A 41 -0.55 18.64 22.85
N ALA A 42 -0.97 17.61 22.11
CA ALA A 42 -0.20 16.37 21.97
C ALA A 42 1.03 16.56 21.08
N ASP A 43 2.09 15.78 21.35
CA ASP A 43 3.29 15.79 20.52
C ASP A 43 3.00 15.21 19.12
N TYR A 44 3.80 15.67 18.15
CA TYR A 44 3.88 15.09 16.82
C TYR A 44 4.69 13.79 16.84
N GLU A 45 4.39 12.88 15.91
CA GLU A 45 5.24 11.70 15.70
C GLU A 45 6.65 12.13 15.27
N PRO A 46 7.71 11.38 15.65
CA PRO A 46 9.08 11.69 15.23
C PRO A 46 9.24 11.90 13.71
N GLU A 47 8.53 11.10 12.92
CA GLU A 47 8.56 11.21 11.45
C GLU A 47 7.87 12.50 10.96
N SER A 48 6.80 12.94 11.63
CA SER A 48 6.13 14.19 11.29
C SER A 48 7.05 15.39 11.49
N LEU A 49 7.92 15.38 12.50
CA LEU A 49 8.92 16.43 12.72
C LEU A 49 9.94 16.48 11.58
N ARG A 50 10.40 15.31 11.09
CA ARG A 50 11.28 15.22 9.92
C ARG A 50 10.62 15.78 8.66
N VAL A 51 9.33 15.47 8.45
CA VAL A 51 8.55 16.02 7.33
C VAL A 51 8.43 17.55 7.45
N MET A 52 8.25 18.09 8.66
CA MET A 52 8.23 19.54 8.88
C MET A 52 9.57 20.18 8.52
N GLN A 53 10.70 19.61 8.98
CA GLN A 53 12.03 20.09 8.61
C GLN A 53 12.24 20.11 7.10
N ALA A 54 11.91 19.01 6.41
CA ALA A 54 12.02 18.94 4.95
C ALA A 54 11.11 19.94 4.22
N ALA A 55 9.94 20.24 4.77
CA ALA A 55 9.05 21.24 4.20
C ALA A 55 9.58 22.66 4.37
N ILE A 56 10.20 22.98 5.52
CA ILE A 56 10.83 24.27 5.76
C ILE A 56 12.07 24.43 4.87
N ASP A 57 12.94 23.43 4.82
CA ASP A 57 14.15 23.43 3.96
C ASP A 57 13.81 23.64 2.49
N ARG A 58 12.78 22.94 1.98
CA ARG A 58 12.29 23.14 0.61
C ARG A 58 11.80 24.56 0.39
N TYR A 59 11.01 25.10 1.32
CA TYR A 59 10.53 26.48 1.21
C TYR A 59 11.69 27.49 1.17
N LEU A 60 12.70 27.34 2.03
CA LEU A 60 13.86 28.22 2.07
C LEU A 60 14.68 28.13 0.77
N ARG A 61 14.83 26.93 0.21
CA ARG A 61 15.46 26.75 -1.10
C ARG A 61 14.68 27.42 -2.23
N ASP A 62 13.35 27.32 -2.22
CA ASP A 62 12.49 28.00 -3.20
C ASP A 62 12.55 29.54 -3.04
N LYS A 63 13.14 30.03 -1.95
CA LYS A 63 13.40 31.45 -1.64
C LYS A 63 14.87 31.85 -1.77
N ASP A 64 15.70 30.99 -2.35
CA ASP A 64 17.13 31.23 -2.55
C ASP A 64 17.90 31.60 -1.26
N TYR A 65 17.51 31.00 -0.11
CA TYR A 65 18.08 31.28 1.22
C TYR A 65 19.56 30.88 1.41
N GLY A 66 20.24 30.39 0.37
CA GLY A 66 21.68 30.14 0.35
C GLY A 66 22.16 28.84 1.00
N GLU A 67 21.63 28.48 2.18
CA GLU A 67 22.06 27.30 2.95
C GLU A 67 20.89 26.36 3.28
N SER A 68 21.17 25.05 3.34
CA SER A 68 20.19 24.05 3.76
C SER A 68 20.16 23.91 5.28
N ILE A 69 18.97 23.96 5.86
CA ILE A 69 18.77 23.72 7.30
C ILE A 69 18.90 22.24 7.70
N ILE A 70 19.13 21.36 6.72
CA ILE A 70 19.30 19.92 6.91
C ILE A 70 20.77 19.54 6.87
N SER A 71 21.52 20.02 5.88
CA SER A 71 22.90 19.57 5.66
C SER A 71 23.97 20.58 6.09
N SER A 72 23.61 21.85 6.27
CA SER A 72 24.61 22.87 6.61
C SER A 72 24.99 22.84 8.09
N ARG A 73 26.27 23.07 8.36
CA ARG A 73 26.81 23.21 9.74
C ARG A 73 26.25 24.43 10.47
N GLN A 74 25.73 25.42 9.75
CA GLN A 74 25.14 26.62 10.32
C GLN A 74 23.89 26.31 11.16
N PHE A 75 23.25 25.16 10.92
CA PHE A 75 22.01 24.75 11.60
C PHE A 75 22.24 23.61 12.61
N HIS A 76 23.42 23.58 13.24
CA HIS A 76 23.79 22.50 14.15
C HIS A 76 22.88 22.45 15.39
N GLN A 77 22.52 23.60 15.98
CA GLN A 77 21.79 23.62 17.24
C GLN A 77 20.35 23.15 17.05
N SER A 78 19.66 23.63 16.02
CA SER A 78 18.31 23.16 15.68
C SER A 78 18.28 21.68 15.33
N MET A 79 19.26 21.19 14.58
CA MET A 79 19.39 19.77 14.26
C MET A 79 19.59 18.92 15.51
N LYS A 80 20.45 19.36 16.44
CA LYS A 80 20.67 18.69 17.73
C LYS A 80 19.37 18.63 18.55
N THR A 81 18.65 19.75 18.65
CA THR A 81 17.36 19.81 19.37
C THR A 81 16.31 18.91 18.75
N LEU A 82 16.18 18.92 17.41
CA LEU A 82 15.25 18.06 16.68
C LEU A 82 15.54 16.57 16.91
N ASN A 83 16.81 16.17 16.85
CA ASN A 83 17.22 14.80 17.10
C ASN A 83 16.96 14.38 18.56
N ALA A 84 17.30 15.24 19.52
CA ALA A 84 17.03 14.98 20.94
C ALA A 84 15.53 14.84 21.21
N LYS A 85 14.70 15.71 20.63
CA LYS A 85 13.24 15.62 20.70
C LYS A 85 12.75 14.29 20.13
N ALA A 86 13.21 13.91 18.93
CA ALA A 86 12.82 12.67 18.29
C ALA A 86 13.25 11.42 19.09
N ALA A 87 14.43 11.43 19.72
CA ALA A 87 14.90 10.36 20.59
C ALA A 87 14.02 10.22 21.85
N ARG A 88 13.72 11.34 22.53
CA ARG A 88 12.83 11.37 23.70
C ARG A 88 11.44 10.84 23.37
N LEU A 89 10.86 11.24 22.24
CA LEU A 89 9.55 10.75 21.80
C LEU A 89 9.56 9.23 21.55
N ARG A 90 10.65 8.68 20.99
CA ARG A 90 10.80 7.23 20.82
C ARG A 90 10.90 6.49 22.15
N GLN A 91 11.62 7.04 23.13
CA GLN A 91 11.67 6.50 24.49
C GLN A 91 10.29 6.47 25.16
N GLN A 92 9.43 7.44 24.85
CA GLN A 92 8.03 7.49 25.28
C GLN A 92 7.11 6.55 24.50
N GLY A 93 7.66 5.70 23.62
CA GLY A 93 6.92 4.71 22.85
C GLY A 93 6.28 5.23 21.56
N MET A 94 6.52 6.49 21.18
CA MET A 94 6.08 7.01 19.87
C MET A 94 6.95 6.50 18.73
N GLY A 95 6.47 6.62 17.48
CA GLY A 95 7.17 6.11 16.31
C GLY A 95 6.99 4.61 16.05
N LYS A 96 6.23 3.89 16.88
CA LYS A 96 5.92 2.46 16.69
C LYS A 96 4.97 2.17 15.52
N ARG A 97 4.40 3.20 14.89
CA ARG A 97 3.43 3.11 13.79
C ARG A 97 2.29 2.11 14.10
N PRO A 98 1.54 2.26 15.21
CA PRO A 98 0.44 1.34 15.57
C PRO A 98 -0.67 1.29 14.51
N ASN A 99 -0.72 2.30 13.65
CA ASN A 99 -1.65 2.44 12.54
C ASN A 99 -1.05 1.96 11.19
N LYS A 100 -0.02 1.12 11.19
CA LYS A 100 0.58 0.57 9.98
C LYS A 100 -0.41 -0.39 9.34
N ALA A 101 -0.59 -0.28 8.02
CA ALA A 101 -1.43 -1.22 7.28
C ALA A 101 -0.83 -2.64 7.37
N GLU A 102 -1.65 -3.66 7.45
CA GLU A 102 -1.23 -5.06 7.55
C GLU A 102 -1.65 -5.86 6.33
N ALA A 103 -1.04 -7.01 6.10
CA ALA A 103 -1.38 -7.89 4.98
C ALA A 103 -2.60 -8.76 5.32
N LEU A 104 -3.34 -9.13 4.28
CA LEU A 104 -4.29 -10.24 4.35
C LEU A 104 -3.52 -11.57 4.38
N ASN A 105 -3.92 -12.47 5.27
CA ASN A 105 -3.51 -13.87 5.20
C ASN A 105 -4.48 -14.68 4.31
N GLN A 106 -4.13 -15.94 4.06
CA GLN A 106 -4.92 -16.83 3.20
C GLN A 106 -6.33 -17.07 3.74
N SER A 107 -6.48 -17.30 5.05
CA SER A 107 -7.78 -17.56 5.68
C SER A 107 -8.70 -16.34 5.62
N GLU A 108 -8.18 -15.14 5.84
CA GLU A 108 -8.91 -13.88 5.71
C GLU A 108 -9.37 -13.65 4.27
N GLU A 109 -8.50 -13.93 3.29
CA GLU A 109 -8.88 -13.85 1.89
C GLU A 109 -9.97 -14.86 1.53
N GLU A 110 -9.87 -16.09 2.03
CA GLU A 110 -10.88 -17.12 1.83
C GLU A 110 -12.24 -16.70 2.41
N LEU A 111 -12.25 -16.12 3.62
CA LEU A 111 -13.46 -15.57 4.23
C LEU A 111 -14.10 -14.47 3.35
N LEU A 112 -13.29 -13.61 2.73
CA LEU A 112 -13.80 -12.57 1.81
C LEU A 112 -14.42 -13.15 0.53
N TRP A 113 -13.98 -14.32 0.08
CA TRP A 113 -14.64 -15.04 -1.00
C TRP A 113 -15.94 -15.69 -0.52
N GLN A 114 -15.91 -16.36 0.63
CA GLN A 114 -17.05 -17.10 1.19
C GLN A 114 -18.21 -16.17 1.58
N ASN A 115 -17.91 -15.00 2.13
CA ASN A 115 -18.92 -14.04 2.57
C ASN A 115 -19.44 -13.12 1.45
N GLY A 116 -18.94 -13.29 0.22
CA GLY A 116 -19.35 -12.50 -0.95
C GLY A 116 -18.73 -11.11 -1.05
N SER A 117 -17.77 -10.74 -0.21
CA SER A 117 -16.99 -9.49 -0.39
C SER A 117 -16.22 -9.50 -1.72
N PHE A 118 -15.80 -10.68 -2.19
CA PHE A 118 -15.30 -10.93 -3.54
C PHE A 118 -16.27 -11.82 -4.31
N GLY A 119 -16.30 -11.65 -5.63
CA GLY A 119 -17.09 -12.52 -6.50
C GLY A 119 -17.61 -11.81 -7.74
N ASN A 120 -18.53 -12.47 -8.42
CA ASN A 120 -19.14 -12.03 -9.66
C ASN A 120 -20.67 -11.88 -9.57
N HIS A 121 -21.22 -11.85 -8.36
CA HIS A 121 -22.66 -11.83 -8.09
C HIS A 121 -23.21 -10.40 -7.86
N SER A 122 -22.34 -9.40 -7.73
CA SER A 122 -22.74 -8.00 -7.54
C SER A 122 -21.70 -7.01 -8.09
N PRO A 123 -22.09 -5.78 -8.43
CA PRO A 123 -21.15 -4.73 -8.84
C PRO A 123 -20.04 -4.47 -7.82
N VAL A 124 -20.38 -4.53 -6.54
CA VAL A 124 -19.43 -4.27 -5.44
C VAL A 124 -18.42 -5.41 -5.35
N ALA A 125 -18.89 -6.65 -5.28
CA ALA A 125 -18.02 -7.83 -5.18
C ALA A 125 -17.07 -7.96 -6.37
N LEU A 126 -17.57 -7.67 -7.59
CA LEU A 126 -16.77 -7.71 -8.81
C LEU A 126 -15.72 -6.61 -8.86
N THR A 127 -16.07 -5.40 -8.40
CA THR A 127 -15.12 -4.29 -8.28
C THR A 127 -14.04 -4.61 -7.25
N ASN A 128 -14.41 -5.18 -6.10
CA ASN A 128 -13.46 -5.55 -5.05
C ASN A 128 -12.47 -6.62 -5.52
N ALA A 129 -12.97 -7.68 -6.18
CA ALA A 129 -12.11 -8.74 -6.72
C ALA A 129 -11.12 -8.20 -7.76
N ASN A 130 -11.61 -7.40 -8.73
CA ASN A 130 -10.75 -6.76 -9.72
C ASN A 130 -9.74 -5.78 -9.09
N PHE A 131 -10.17 -4.98 -8.12
CA PHE A 131 -9.29 -4.07 -7.40
C PHE A 131 -8.12 -4.82 -6.72
N LYS A 132 -8.40 -5.95 -6.08
CA LYS A 132 -7.37 -6.81 -5.49
C LYS A 132 -6.44 -7.38 -6.55
N CYS A 133 -6.99 -8.04 -7.58
CA CYS A 133 -6.21 -8.66 -8.65
C CYS A 133 -5.27 -7.65 -9.32
N LEU A 134 -5.78 -6.48 -9.70
CA LEU A 134 -4.97 -5.43 -10.33
C LEU A 134 -3.92 -4.85 -9.37
N SER A 135 -4.25 -4.66 -8.09
CA SER A 135 -3.27 -4.17 -7.10
C SER A 135 -2.12 -5.15 -6.88
N GLU A 136 -2.43 -6.45 -6.82
CA GLU A 136 -1.45 -7.51 -6.57
C GLU A 136 -0.61 -7.85 -7.82
N GLN A 137 -1.26 -7.98 -8.99
CA GLN A 137 -0.63 -8.47 -10.22
C GLN A 137 0.01 -7.36 -11.06
N MET A 138 -0.54 -6.13 -11.03
CA MET A 138 -0.01 -4.99 -11.79
C MET A 138 0.83 -4.03 -10.93
N GLY A 139 0.75 -4.20 -9.60
CA GLY A 139 1.43 -3.36 -8.63
C GLY A 139 0.90 -1.93 -8.59
N LEU A 140 -0.38 -1.70 -8.92
CA LEU A 140 -1.00 -0.37 -8.84
C LEU A 140 -0.98 0.16 -7.40
N ARG A 141 -0.66 1.45 -7.20
CA ARG A 141 -0.83 2.08 -5.88
C ARG A 141 -2.28 2.29 -5.57
N GLY A 142 -2.62 2.05 -4.31
CA GLY A 142 -3.98 1.96 -3.79
C GLY A 142 -4.90 3.18 -3.95
N ARG A 143 -4.54 4.24 -4.67
CA ARG A 143 -5.47 5.36 -4.88
C ARG A 143 -5.24 6.07 -6.21
N GLN A 144 -4.09 6.73 -6.36
CA GLN A 144 -3.84 7.58 -7.53
C GLN A 144 -3.74 6.74 -8.80
N ASP A 145 -2.90 5.71 -8.82
CA ASP A 145 -2.71 4.85 -9.99
C ASP A 145 -4.03 4.20 -10.44
N HIS A 146 -4.85 3.73 -9.48
CA HIS A 146 -6.19 3.20 -9.79
C HIS A 146 -7.15 4.26 -10.38
N TYR A 147 -7.10 5.49 -9.87
CA TYR A 147 -7.97 6.57 -10.35
C TYR A 147 -7.56 7.09 -11.73
N ASP A 148 -6.25 7.12 -12.00
CA ASP A 148 -5.69 7.63 -13.26
C ASP A 148 -5.70 6.58 -14.38
N ALA A 149 -5.83 5.28 -14.04
CA ALA A 149 -5.86 4.21 -15.02
C ALA A 149 -7.09 4.27 -15.95
N TYR A 150 -6.86 3.90 -17.20
CA TYR A 150 -7.84 3.76 -18.27
C TYR A 150 -7.97 2.30 -18.68
N VAL A 151 -9.10 1.91 -19.27
CA VAL A 151 -9.29 0.52 -19.77
C VAL A 151 -8.26 0.20 -20.86
N GLU A 152 -7.93 1.20 -21.66
CA GLU A 152 -6.97 1.19 -22.75
C GLU A 152 -5.55 0.84 -22.28
N ASP A 153 -5.25 1.02 -21.00
CA ASP A 153 -3.97 0.62 -20.41
C ASP A 153 -3.84 -0.90 -20.25
N PHE A 154 -4.93 -1.66 -20.46
CA PHE A 154 -4.98 -3.11 -20.24
C PHE A 154 -5.27 -3.86 -21.54
N ILE A 155 -4.29 -4.62 -22.02
CA ILE A 155 -4.37 -5.34 -23.29
C ILE A 155 -4.65 -6.81 -23.02
N LEU A 156 -5.83 -7.27 -23.43
CA LEU A 156 -6.18 -8.69 -23.45
C LEU A 156 -5.36 -9.41 -24.53
N ARG A 157 -4.69 -10.49 -24.15
CA ARG A 157 -3.91 -11.34 -25.04
C ARG A 157 -4.40 -12.77 -24.96
N LYS A 158 -4.47 -13.42 -26.11
CA LYS A 158 -4.61 -14.86 -26.26
C LYS A 158 -3.30 -15.39 -26.83
N HIS A 159 -2.80 -16.48 -26.26
CA HIS A 159 -1.55 -17.11 -26.66
C HIS A 159 -1.81 -18.38 -27.46
N ASP A 160 -0.78 -18.88 -28.13
CA ASP A 160 -0.88 -20.01 -29.06
C ASP A 160 -1.32 -21.31 -28.36
N ASP A 161 -0.97 -21.45 -27.08
CA ASP A 161 -1.39 -22.57 -26.22
C ASP A 161 -2.85 -22.45 -25.73
N GLY A 162 -3.57 -21.43 -26.18
CA GLY A 162 -4.95 -21.14 -25.78
C GLY A 162 -5.08 -20.41 -24.45
N SER A 163 -3.99 -20.19 -23.71
CA SER A 163 -4.00 -19.40 -22.48
C SER A 163 -4.30 -17.93 -22.77
N GLU A 164 -4.80 -17.24 -21.76
CA GLU A 164 -5.14 -15.82 -21.86
C GLU A 164 -4.45 -15.01 -20.77
N SER A 165 -4.11 -13.76 -21.08
CA SER A 165 -3.57 -12.84 -20.10
C SER A 165 -3.98 -11.40 -20.36
N ILE A 166 -3.82 -10.57 -19.34
CA ILE A 166 -3.99 -9.12 -19.42
C ILE A 166 -2.63 -8.49 -19.18
N VAL A 167 -2.16 -7.71 -20.14
CA VAL A 167 -0.90 -6.97 -20.06
C VAL A 167 -1.20 -5.52 -19.72
N PHE A 168 -0.60 -5.02 -18.64
CA PHE A 168 -0.71 -3.61 -18.27
C PHE A 168 0.39 -2.80 -18.96
N ASN A 169 -0.04 -1.88 -19.83
CA ASN A 169 0.79 -0.90 -20.50
C ASN A 169 0.93 0.34 -19.61
N GLU A 170 1.90 0.30 -18.70
CA GLU A 170 2.08 1.33 -17.67
C GLU A 170 2.43 2.71 -18.30
N ASN A 171 1.47 3.63 -18.25
CA ASN A 171 1.71 5.06 -18.49
C ASN A 171 2.55 5.67 -17.36
N PRO A 172 3.20 6.84 -17.57
CA PRO A 172 3.97 7.50 -16.53
C PRO A 172 3.18 7.69 -15.23
N THR A 173 3.65 7.11 -14.12
CA THR A 173 2.98 7.20 -12.80
C THR A 173 3.63 8.26 -11.91
N LYS A 174 3.01 8.58 -10.77
CA LYS A 174 3.50 9.60 -9.81
C LYS A 174 4.98 9.47 -9.40
N THR A 175 5.53 8.25 -9.34
CA THR A 175 6.96 8.03 -9.07
C THR A 175 7.74 7.50 -10.26
N ARG A 176 7.07 7.31 -11.39
CA ARG A 176 7.68 6.93 -12.66
C ARG A 176 7.20 7.86 -13.75
N SER A 177 7.44 9.16 -13.55
CA SER A 177 6.96 10.23 -14.42
C SER A 177 7.58 10.22 -15.83
N GLY A 178 8.35 9.20 -16.19
CA GLY A 178 9.01 9.10 -17.49
C GLY A 178 10.20 10.05 -17.66
N GLY A 179 10.61 10.77 -16.61
CA GLY A 179 11.80 11.62 -16.64
C GLY A 179 13.07 10.82 -16.94
N LEU A 180 14.06 11.47 -17.53
CA LEU A 180 15.31 10.85 -18.04
C LEU A 180 16.08 10.00 -17.01
N ARG A 181 15.87 10.25 -15.71
CA ARG A 181 16.54 9.56 -14.60
C ARG A 181 15.65 8.53 -13.89
N VAL A 182 14.42 8.34 -14.34
CA VAL A 182 13.50 7.37 -13.74
C VAL A 182 13.68 6.03 -14.44
N ALA A 183 14.14 5.03 -13.68
CA ALA A 183 14.20 3.65 -14.16
C ALA A 183 12.80 3.18 -14.59
N LYS A 184 12.67 2.82 -15.88
CA LYS A 184 11.49 2.11 -16.37
C LYS A 184 11.46 0.71 -15.77
N ARG A 185 10.26 0.19 -15.54
CA ARG A 185 10.10 -1.21 -15.16
C ARG A 185 10.55 -2.06 -16.34
N ILE A 186 11.54 -2.92 -16.12
CA ILE A 186 12.07 -3.81 -17.16
C ILE A 186 11.02 -4.87 -17.51
N THR A 187 10.35 -5.40 -16.49
CA THR A 187 9.38 -6.49 -16.61
C THR A 187 7.97 -5.95 -16.80
N LYS A 188 7.35 -6.31 -17.92
CA LYS A 188 5.93 -6.03 -18.19
C LYS A 188 5.07 -6.68 -17.11
N GLN A 189 4.04 -5.97 -16.69
CA GLN A 189 3.10 -6.49 -15.71
C GLN A 189 2.01 -7.26 -16.42
N VAL A 190 1.82 -8.52 -16.01
CA VAL A 190 0.94 -9.46 -16.69
C VAL A 190 0.15 -10.23 -15.64
N MET A 191 -1.15 -10.33 -15.87
CA MET A 191 -2.08 -11.14 -15.08
C MET A 191 -2.59 -12.27 -15.95
N TRP A 192 -2.28 -13.50 -15.59
CA TRP A 192 -2.63 -14.69 -16.36
C TRP A 192 -3.96 -15.29 -15.91
N SER A 193 -4.67 -15.89 -16.86
CA SER A 193 -5.80 -16.77 -16.56
C SER A 193 -5.29 -17.99 -15.78
N THR A 194 -6.15 -18.54 -14.93
CA THR A 194 -5.90 -19.72 -14.12
C THR A 194 -6.65 -20.92 -14.73
N ASP A 195 -7.61 -21.45 -14.00
CA ASP A 195 -8.47 -22.59 -14.32
C ASP A 195 -9.78 -22.17 -15.02
N GLY A 196 -9.97 -20.89 -15.35
CA GLY A 196 -11.25 -20.37 -15.86
C GLY A 196 -12.39 -20.42 -14.83
N GLY A 197 -12.07 -20.70 -13.57
CA GLY A 197 -13.01 -20.81 -12.47
C GLY A 197 -13.62 -19.46 -12.07
N PRO A 198 -14.47 -19.44 -11.02
CA PRO A 198 -15.12 -18.20 -10.55
C PRO A 198 -14.14 -17.18 -9.96
N ARG A 199 -12.91 -17.60 -9.61
CA ARG A 199 -11.84 -16.74 -9.08
C ARG A 199 -10.78 -16.38 -10.12
N ASP A 200 -10.96 -16.83 -11.36
CA ASP A 200 -10.02 -16.54 -12.44
C ASP A 200 -9.94 -15.01 -12.69
N PRO A 201 -8.75 -14.41 -12.58
CA PRO A 201 -8.61 -12.96 -12.61
C PRO A 201 -8.87 -12.37 -13.99
N VAL A 202 -8.56 -13.10 -15.08
CA VAL A 202 -8.82 -12.65 -16.45
C VAL A 202 -10.31 -12.70 -16.74
N LYS A 203 -11.01 -13.75 -16.32
CA LYS A 203 -12.46 -13.90 -16.44
C LYS A 203 -13.21 -12.83 -15.65
N LEU A 204 -12.78 -12.56 -14.42
CA LEU A 204 -13.36 -11.50 -13.60
C LEU A 204 -13.15 -10.12 -14.22
N PHE A 205 -12.00 -9.86 -14.84
CA PHE A 205 -11.74 -8.60 -15.54
C PHE A 205 -12.59 -8.46 -16.80
N LYS A 206 -12.69 -9.51 -17.62
CA LYS A 206 -13.57 -9.54 -18.80
C LYS A 206 -15.03 -9.30 -18.44
N LEU A 207 -15.51 -9.95 -17.37
CA LEU A 207 -16.86 -9.73 -16.85
C LEU A 207 -17.04 -8.29 -16.36
N TRP A 208 -16.02 -7.73 -15.71
CA TRP A 208 -16.06 -6.34 -15.26
C TRP A 208 -16.22 -5.38 -16.43
N LEU A 209 -15.50 -5.61 -17.54
CA LEU A 209 -15.68 -4.84 -18.77
C LEU A 209 -17.05 -5.05 -19.40
N SER A 210 -17.56 -6.28 -19.48
CA SER A 210 -18.84 -6.58 -20.12
C SER A 210 -20.02 -5.89 -19.42
N LYS A 211 -19.96 -5.75 -18.09
CA LYS A 211 -20.95 -5.08 -17.24
C LYS A 211 -20.88 -3.54 -17.28
N ARG A 212 -19.92 -2.94 -18.01
CA ARG A 212 -19.86 -1.49 -18.27
C ARG A 212 -20.89 -1.10 -19.35
N PRO A 213 -21.39 0.15 -19.34
CA PRO A 213 -22.23 0.66 -20.44
C PRO A 213 -21.53 0.51 -21.78
N GLN A 214 -22.28 0.14 -22.83
CA GLN A 214 -21.75 -0.10 -24.18
C GLN A 214 -20.74 0.96 -24.70
N PRO A 215 -20.97 2.29 -24.59
CA PRO A 215 -20.00 3.29 -25.07
C PRO A 215 -18.74 3.42 -24.22
N MET A 216 -18.69 2.79 -23.05
CA MET A 216 -17.56 2.82 -22.11
C MET A 216 -16.93 1.44 -21.95
N ARG A 217 -17.37 0.42 -22.70
CA ARG A 217 -17.00 -0.98 -22.48
C ARG A 217 -15.49 -1.21 -22.58
N ASN A 218 -14.88 -0.63 -23.61
CA ASN A 218 -13.45 -0.80 -23.93
C ASN A 218 -12.67 0.53 -23.85
N GLN A 219 -13.26 1.57 -23.26
CA GLN A 219 -12.63 2.90 -23.22
C GLN A 219 -12.98 3.69 -21.96
N GLY A 220 -12.18 4.71 -21.69
CA GLY A 220 -12.37 5.66 -20.60
C GLY A 220 -11.84 5.15 -19.25
N PRO A 221 -12.23 5.83 -18.15
CA PRO A 221 -11.69 5.54 -16.83
C PRO A 221 -11.89 4.08 -16.42
N LEU A 222 -10.87 3.47 -15.80
CA LEU A 222 -10.94 2.07 -15.38
C LEU A 222 -12.07 1.85 -14.36
N TYR A 223 -12.24 2.76 -13.40
CA TYR A 223 -13.30 2.69 -12.40
C TYR A 223 -14.47 3.61 -12.76
N LEU A 224 -15.63 3.01 -12.95
CA LEU A 224 -16.91 3.71 -13.11
C LEU A 224 -17.75 3.58 -11.84
N THR A 225 -18.61 4.57 -11.59
CA THR A 225 -19.45 4.59 -10.37
C THR A 225 -20.46 3.45 -10.40
N ILE A 226 -20.51 2.69 -9.31
CA ILE A 226 -21.41 1.54 -9.12
C ILE A 226 -22.86 2.00 -9.05
N ILE A 227 -23.73 1.33 -9.79
CA ILE A 227 -25.18 1.44 -9.64
C ILE A 227 -25.59 0.55 -8.46
N GLN A 228 -26.13 1.14 -7.38
CA GLN A 228 -26.44 0.38 -6.15
C GLN A 228 -27.55 -0.66 -6.35
N ARG A 229 -28.48 -0.38 -7.25
CA ARG A 229 -29.60 -1.26 -7.61
C ARG A 229 -29.77 -1.24 -9.12
N PRO A 230 -28.94 -2.00 -9.87
CA PRO A 230 -29.04 -2.02 -11.32
C PRO A 230 -30.41 -2.57 -11.75
N LYS A 231 -31.05 -1.89 -12.70
CA LYS A 231 -32.35 -2.31 -13.24
C LYS A 231 -32.23 -3.45 -14.25
N ASN A 232 -31.06 -3.56 -14.88
CA ASN A 232 -30.71 -4.63 -15.81
C ASN A 232 -29.43 -5.30 -15.29
N ASP A 233 -29.40 -6.63 -15.28
CA ASP A 233 -28.21 -7.37 -14.90
C ASP A 233 -27.04 -7.15 -15.87
N ASP A 234 -27.27 -6.75 -17.12
CA ASP A 234 -26.20 -6.50 -18.10
C ASP A 234 -25.34 -5.27 -17.80
N VAL A 235 -25.86 -4.29 -17.03
CA VAL A 235 -25.18 -3.00 -16.82
C VAL A 235 -25.16 -2.65 -15.34
N TRP A 236 -23.96 -2.64 -14.77
CA TRP A 236 -23.72 -2.48 -13.34
C TRP A 236 -23.07 -1.15 -12.94
N TYR A 237 -22.55 -0.43 -13.93
CA TYR A 237 -21.81 0.81 -13.72
C TYR A 237 -22.43 1.96 -14.53
N THR A 238 -22.31 3.18 -14.02
CA THR A 238 -22.69 4.40 -14.74
C THR A 238 -21.61 4.81 -15.75
N LYS A 239 -21.85 5.84 -16.56
CA LYS A 239 -20.82 6.46 -17.43
C LYS A 239 -19.89 7.42 -16.68
N VAL A 240 -20.03 7.55 -15.36
CA VAL A 240 -19.30 8.54 -14.56
C VAL A 240 -18.13 7.87 -13.83
N ARG A 241 -16.94 8.47 -13.90
CA ARG A 241 -15.75 8.02 -13.18
C ARG A 241 -16.04 7.88 -11.68
N MET A 242 -15.56 6.81 -11.06
CA MET A 242 -15.62 6.66 -9.61
C MET A 242 -14.71 7.69 -8.91
N GLY A 243 -15.24 8.37 -7.90
CA GLY A 243 -14.48 9.37 -7.15
C GLY A 243 -13.22 8.80 -6.49
N GLN A 244 -12.12 9.56 -6.51
CA GLN A 244 -10.83 9.12 -5.99
C GLN A 244 -10.87 8.72 -4.50
N ASN A 245 -11.67 9.43 -3.70
CA ASN A 245 -11.89 9.11 -2.29
C ASN A 245 -12.63 7.77 -2.11
N THR A 246 -13.55 7.44 -3.03
CA THR A 246 -14.29 6.17 -3.04
C THR A 246 -13.34 5.02 -3.34
N ILE A 247 -12.50 5.17 -4.37
CA ILE A 247 -11.46 4.19 -4.71
C ILE A 247 -10.52 3.97 -3.53
N GLY A 248 -10.07 5.06 -2.89
CA GLY A 248 -9.20 5.02 -1.71
C GLY A 248 -9.79 4.32 -0.48
N LYS A 249 -11.10 4.01 -0.50
CA LYS A 249 -11.83 3.31 0.58
C LYS A 249 -12.28 1.89 0.18
N ILE A 250 -11.94 1.39 -1.01
CA ILE A 250 -12.35 0.05 -1.47
C ILE A 250 -11.91 -1.03 -0.47
N MET A 251 -10.62 -1.11 -0.13
CA MET A 251 -10.14 -2.14 0.78
C MET A 251 -10.72 -2.00 2.19
N PRO A 252 -10.69 -0.83 2.86
CA PRO A 252 -11.36 -0.68 4.15
C PRO A 252 -12.83 -1.13 4.15
N ARG A 253 -13.57 -0.85 3.07
CA ARG A 253 -14.98 -1.26 2.96
C ARG A 253 -15.15 -2.75 2.71
N MET A 254 -14.34 -3.36 1.83
CA MET A 254 -14.49 -4.79 1.52
C MET A 254 -14.06 -5.68 2.69
N THR A 255 -13.17 -5.17 3.56
CA THR A 255 -12.68 -5.91 4.73
C THR A 255 -13.41 -5.55 6.02
N SER A 256 -14.46 -4.73 5.99
CA SER A 256 -15.18 -4.33 7.21
C SER A 256 -15.78 -5.54 7.94
N SER A 257 -16.15 -6.59 7.22
CA SER A 257 -16.62 -7.86 7.79
C SER A 257 -15.53 -8.60 8.59
N LEU A 258 -14.25 -8.30 8.35
CA LEU A 258 -13.11 -8.90 9.05
C LEU A 258 -12.69 -8.09 10.28
N GLU A 259 -13.11 -6.82 10.40
CA GLU A 259 -12.67 -5.91 11.48
C GLU A 259 -13.11 -6.42 12.86
N SER A 260 -14.25 -7.11 12.96
CA SER A 260 -14.70 -7.73 14.21
C SER A 260 -13.88 -8.97 14.60
N SER A 261 -13.26 -9.64 13.63
CA SER A 261 -12.47 -10.87 13.83
C SER A 261 -10.96 -10.65 13.86
N THR A 262 -10.49 -9.50 13.37
CA THR A 262 -9.06 -9.19 13.24
C THR A 262 -8.80 -7.79 13.77
N ALA A 263 -7.85 -7.65 14.70
CA ALA A 263 -7.37 -6.34 15.15
C ALA A 263 -6.52 -5.61 14.09
N LYS A 264 -6.54 -6.09 12.84
CA LYS A 264 -5.65 -5.66 11.77
C LYS A 264 -6.13 -4.38 11.12
N LYS A 265 -5.20 -3.47 10.84
CA LYS A 265 -5.53 -2.29 10.03
C LYS A 265 -5.39 -2.60 8.54
N LEU A 266 -6.52 -2.80 7.87
CA LEU A 266 -6.56 -3.08 6.43
C LEU A 266 -6.85 -1.80 5.64
N THR A 267 -5.98 -1.49 4.68
CA THR A 267 -6.10 -0.32 3.79
C THR A 267 -5.76 -0.72 2.36
N ASN A 268 -5.94 0.16 1.38
CA ASN A 268 -5.54 -0.19 0.01
C ASN A 268 -4.04 -0.52 -0.13
N HIS A 269 -3.20 -0.06 0.81
CA HIS A 269 -1.77 -0.42 0.87
C HIS A 269 -1.54 -1.87 1.30
N SER A 270 -2.51 -2.50 1.96
CA SER A 270 -2.48 -3.91 2.39
C SER A 270 -2.32 -4.87 1.22
N THR A 271 -2.93 -4.60 0.07
CA THR A 271 -2.80 -5.43 -1.15
C THR A 271 -1.34 -5.67 -1.55
N ARG A 272 -0.52 -4.61 -1.58
CA ARG A 272 0.91 -4.72 -1.89
C ARG A 272 1.66 -5.52 -0.83
N LYS A 273 1.24 -5.45 0.44
CA LYS A 273 1.82 -6.27 1.52
C LYS A 273 1.47 -7.73 1.37
N THR A 274 0.22 -8.03 1.06
CA THR A 274 -0.28 -9.38 0.80
C THR A 274 0.52 -10.05 -0.30
N VAL A 275 0.70 -9.40 -1.47
CA VAL A 275 1.48 -10.02 -2.57
C VAL A 275 2.95 -10.21 -2.23
N VAL A 276 3.60 -9.25 -1.53
CA VAL A 276 4.99 -9.42 -1.09
C VAL A 276 5.11 -10.63 -0.15
N GLN A 277 4.22 -10.75 0.82
CA GLN A 277 4.23 -11.87 1.76
C GLN A 277 3.94 -13.20 1.06
N LYS A 278 2.92 -13.28 0.19
CA LYS A 278 2.60 -14.49 -0.59
C LYS A 278 3.81 -14.99 -1.39
N LEU A 279 4.45 -14.10 -2.15
CA LEU A 279 5.60 -14.46 -2.98
C LEU A 279 6.80 -14.88 -2.12
N LYS A 280 7.03 -14.21 -0.98
CA LYS A 280 8.08 -14.57 -0.02
C LYS A 280 7.84 -15.95 0.58
N SER A 281 6.63 -16.21 1.10
CA SER A 281 6.25 -17.51 1.67
C SER A 281 6.32 -18.63 0.63
N ALA A 282 6.13 -18.32 -0.66
CA ALA A 282 6.35 -19.23 -1.78
C ALA A 282 7.83 -19.36 -2.21
N GLY A 283 8.78 -18.86 -1.41
CA GLY A 283 10.22 -18.98 -1.65
C GLY A 283 10.75 -18.13 -2.82
N GLN A 284 9.99 -17.14 -3.31
CA GLN A 284 10.45 -16.34 -4.45
C GLN A 284 11.58 -15.38 -4.06
N PRO A 285 12.62 -15.24 -4.89
CA PRO A 285 13.74 -14.36 -4.59
C PRO A 285 13.32 -12.89 -4.65
N ARG A 286 13.93 -12.07 -3.78
CA ARG A 286 13.59 -10.65 -3.58
C ARG A 286 13.65 -9.82 -4.87
N TYR A 287 14.61 -10.08 -5.76
CA TYR A 287 14.71 -9.35 -7.02
C TYR A 287 13.48 -9.55 -7.93
N LYS A 288 12.90 -10.77 -7.96
CA LYS A 288 11.64 -11.03 -8.70
C LYS A 288 10.45 -10.34 -8.03
N ILE A 289 10.37 -10.42 -6.70
CA ILE A 289 9.33 -9.73 -5.92
C ILE A 289 9.39 -8.23 -6.19
N LYS A 290 10.58 -7.62 -6.19
CA LYS A 290 10.81 -6.20 -6.50
C LYS A 290 10.22 -5.82 -7.86
N GLU A 291 10.47 -6.63 -8.89
CA GLU A 291 9.99 -6.36 -10.25
C GLU A 291 8.47 -6.42 -10.38
N ILE A 292 7.85 -7.48 -9.85
CA ILE A 292 6.40 -7.66 -9.85
C ILE A 292 5.73 -6.54 -9.04
N THR A 293 6.21 -6.28 -7.83
CA THR A 293 5.56 -5.31 -6.93
C THR A 293 5.90 -3.84 -7.24
N GLY A 294 6.86 -3.61 -8.15
CA GLY A 294 7.21 -2.29 -8.67
C GLY A 294 8.08 -1.45 -7.73
N HIS A 295 8.84 -2.08 -6.83
CA HIS A 295 9.75 -1.37 -5.94
C HIS A 295 11.02 -0.89 -6.68
N ALA A 296 11.56 0.26 -6.26
CA ALA A 296 12.76 0.84 -6.87
C ALA A 296 14.04 0.06 -6.47
N SER A 297 14.05 -0.51 -5.26
CA SER A 297 15.18 -1.27 -4.71
C SER A 297 14.68 -2.44 -3.86
N GLU A 298 15.52 -3.47 -3.69
CA GLU A 298 15.20 -4.57 -2.77
C GLU A 298 15.14 -4.13 -1.31
N ALA A 299 15.93 -3.10 -0.93
CA ALA A 299 15.84 -2.49 0.39
C ALA A 299 14.44 -1.90 0.65
N SER A 300 13.72 -1.44 -0.39
CA SER A 300 12.35 -0.95 -0.26
C SER A 300 11.36 -2.04 0.16
N LEU A 301 11.73 -3.33 0.04
CA LEU A 301 10.91 -4.44 0.53
C LEU A 301 11.02 -4.64 2.05
N ASN A 302 12.01 -4.05 2.73
CA ASN A 302 12.21 -4.23 4.18
C ASN A 302 10.99 -3.77 5.01
N ASP A 303 10.25 -2.76 4.54
CA ASP A 303 9.02 -2.31 5.21
C ASP A 303 7.89 -3.37 5.23
N TYR A 304 8.01 -4.38 4.37
CA TYR A 304 7.10 -5.50 4.17
C TYR A 304 7.66 -6.80 4.77
N ASP A 305 8.94 -6.82 5.10
CA ASP A 305 9.69 -7.96 5.62
C ASP A 305 9.44 -8.09 7.12
N VAL A 306 8.26 -8.59 7.45
CA VAL A 306 7.88 -8.94 8.82
C VAL A 306 7.97 -10.45 8.91
N ILE A 307 8.78 -10.94 9.86
CA ILE A 307 8.81 -12.36 10.22
C ILE A 307 7.40 -12.69 10.74
N SER A 308 6.73 -13.64 10.09
CA SER A 308 5.41 -14.08 10.54
C SER A 308 5.51 -14.72 11.93
N GLU A 309 4.40 -14.75 12.68
CA GLU A 309 4.41 -15.42 13.99
C GLU A 309 4.76 -16.91 13.89
N GLU A 310 4.40 -17.57 12.77
CA GLU A 310 4.79 -18.97 12.53
C GLU A 310 6.29 -19.10 12.27
N GLU A 311 6.86 -18.30 11.36
CA GLU A 311 8.32 -18.26 11.15
C GLU A 311 9.05 -17.91 12.46
N ARG A 312 8.50 -17.01 13.27
CA ARG A 312 9.09 -16.63 14.56
C ARG A 312 9.01 -17.77 15.57
N ARG A 313 7.92 -18.53 15.57
CA ARG A 313 7.76 -19.74 16.37
C ARG A 313 8.76 -20.81 15.94
N GLU A 314 8.87 -21.08 14.65
CA GLU A 314 9.86 -22.01 14.09
C GLU A 314 11.29 -21.60 14.47
N LEU A 315 11.65 -20.33 14.28
CA LEU A 315 12.95 -19.80 14.70
C LEU A 315 13.14 -19.95 16.22
N SER A 316 12.11 -19.68 17.01
CA SER A 316 12.17 -19.88 18.47
C SER A 316 12.38 -21.34 18.85
N HIS A 317 11.75 -22.28 18.13
CA HIS A 317 11.95 -23.72 18.32
C HIS A 317 13.38 -24.14 17.98
N ILE A 318 13.91 -23.65 16.85
CA ILE A 318 15.30 -23.89 16.46
C ILE A 318 16.26 -23.35 17.53
N ILE A 319 16.05 -22.13 18.02
CA ILE A 319 16.87 -21.50 19.06
C ILE A 319 16.82 -22.29 20.37
N SER A 320 15.65 -22.80 20.76
CA SER A 320 15.49 -23.56 22.00
C SER A 320 15.93 -25.02 21.89
N GLY A 321 16.34 -25.48 20.70
CA GLY A 321 16.63 -26.89 20.43
C GLY A 321 15.37 -27.77 20.44
N TYR A 322 14.18 -27.17 20.39
CA TYR A 322 12.92 -27.90 20.31
C TYR A 322 12.81 -28.59 18.95
N LYS A 323 12.82 -29.92 18.98
CA LYS A 323 12.54 -30.75 17.81
C LYS A 323 11.06 -31.12 17.84
N LEU A 324 10.29 -30.67 16.85
CA LEU A 324 8.99 -31.28 16.59
C LEU A 324 9.22 -32.77 16.34
N ILE A 325 8.66 -33.63 17.19
CA ILE A 325 8.54 -35.05 16.88
C ILE A 325 7.51 -35.14 15.76
N THR A 326 7.96 -35.08 14.51
CA THR A 326 7.15 -35.51 13.38
C THR A 326 6.99 -37.02 13.52
N LEU A 327 5.88 -37.45 14.12
CA LEU A 327 5.45 -38.83 13.97
C LEU A 327 5.27 -39.08 12.47
N PRO A 328 5.88 -40.13 11.89
CA PRO A 328 5.63 -40.48 10.51
C PRO A 328 4.12 -40.70 10.36
N ILE A 329 3.53 -40.04 9.36
CA ILE A 329 2.17 -40.32 8.93
C ILE A 329 2.20 -41.78 8.46
N PHE A 330 1.73 -42.70 9.30
CA PHE A 330 1.39 -44.04 8.84
C PHE A 330 0.31 -43.87 7.78
N ASN A 331 0.64 -44.22 6.53
CA ASN A 331 -0.35 -44.55 5.52
C ASN A 331 -1.18 -45.70 6.10
N LEU A 332 -2.33 -45.38 6.68
CA LEU A 332 -3.37 -46.37 6.92
C LEU A 332 -3.97 -46.69 5.55
N ASP A 333 -3.42 -47.74 4.93
CA ASP A 333 -4.03 -48.38 3.78
C ASP A 333 -5.38 -48.96 4.20
N ASN A 334 -6.42 -48.65 3.42
CA ASN A 334 -7.82 -48.93 3.69
C ASN A 334 -8.18 -50.41 3.44
N ARG A 335 -7.43 -51.35 4.03
CA ARG A 335 -7.70 -52.80 3.95
C ARG A 335 -7.22 -53.53 5.20
N GLN A 336 -7.87 -53.30 6.33
CA GLN A 336 -8.04 -54.28 7.42
C GLN A 336 -8.92 -53.65 8.52
N ILE A 337 -10.20 -53.41 8.19
CA ILE A 337 -11.27 -53.37 9.19
C ILE A 337 -12.18 -54.53 8.81
N ASN A 338 -11.90 -55.70 9.39
CA ASN A 338 -12.80 -56.83 9.53
C ASN A 338 -12.06 -57.87 10.38
N GLU A 339 -12.13 -57.69 11.70
CA GLU A 339 -12.15 -58.75 12.72
C GLU A 339 -12.08 -58.06 14.08
N LEU A 340 -13.24 -57.63 14.56
CA LEU A 340 -13.62 -57.55 15.97
C LEU A 340 -15.12 -57.19 16.01
N PHE A 341 -15.93 -58.13 15.54
CA PHE A 341 -17.27 -58.48 16.03
C PHE A 341 -17.56 -59.93 15.63
#